data_AF-A0A8J3FWK4-F1
#
_entry.id   AF-A0A8J3FWK4-F1
#
_cell.length_a   1.000
_cell.length_b   1.000
_cell.length_c   1.000
_cell.angle_alpha   90.00
_cell.angle_beta   90.00
_cell.angle_gamma   90.00
#
_symmetry.space_group_name_H-M   'P 1'
#
loop_
_entity.id
_entity.type
_entity.pdbx_description
1 polymer ?
#
loop_
_entity_poly.entity_id
_entity_poly.type
_entity_poly.pdbx_seq_one_letter_code
_entity_poly.pdbx_strand_id
1 'polypeptide(L)'
;MSPAETRTGVDAGTLARQLRDFTEDVLAKGTANQVAPENLRELVSSAVRLYAAATEQTGQEIPPVTEQVSTTECVVLACALLRAQNLTPFEMAVWFSRSTPVHH
;
A
#
# COMPACT_ATOMS: atom_id res chain seq x y z
N MET A 1 -14.00 -32.07 18.67
CA MET A 1 -13.51 -30.94 19.48
C MET A 1 -12.01 -30.83 19.22
N SER A 2 -11.62 -30.04 18.21
CA SER A 2 -10.21 -29.73 17.93
C SER A 2 -9.88 -28.36 18.53
N PRO A 3 -8.71 -28.17 19.14
CA PRO A 3 -8.33 -26.88 19.71
C PRO A 3 -8.17 -25.87 18.57
N ALA A 4 -8.87 -24.75 18.67
CA ALA A 4 -8.58 -23.58 17.87
C ALA A 4 -7.13 -23.17 18.17
N GLU A 5 -6.25 -23.30 17.18
CA GLU A 5 -4.98 -22.59 17.18
C GLU A 5 -5.31 -21.10 17.19
N THR A 6 -5.36 -20.51 18.38
CA THR A 6 -5.24 -19.07 18.56
C THR A 6 -3.86 -18.70 18.05
N ARG A 7 -3.78 -18.38 16.76
CA ARG A 7 -2.60 -17.80 16.15
C ARG A 7 -2.45 -16.42 16.79
N THR A 8 -1.61 -16.31 17.81
CA THR A 8 -1.22 -15.03 18.45
C THR A 8 -0.35 -14.24 17.47
N GLY A 9 -0.89 -13.94 16.29
CA GLY A 9 -0.31 -13.03 15.31
C GLY A 9 -0.85 -11.63 15.54
N VAL A 10 -0.03 -10.62 15.23
CA VAL A 10 -0.54 -9.25 15.12
C VAL A 10 -1.67 -9.26 14.09
N ASP A 11 -2.89 -8.95 14.52
CA ASP A 11 -4.02 -8.78 13.62
C ASP A 11 -3.80 -7.55 12.73
N ALA A 12 -4.18 -7.66 11.45
CA ALA A 12 -3.97 -6.61 10.45
C ALA A 12 -4.65 -5.30 10.85
N GLY A 13 -5.80 -5.35 11.52
CA GLY A 13 -6.49 -4.17 12.03
C GLY A 13 -5.71 -3.46 13.14
N THR A 14 -4.97 -4.21 13.96
CA THR A 14 -4.12 -3.63 15.00
C THR A 14 -2.87 -2.98 14.40
N LEU A 15 -2.20 -3.66 13.44
CA LEU A 15 -1.06 -3.09 12.74
C LEU A 15 -1.43 -1.81 11.98
N ALA A 16 -2.57 -1.82 11.27
CA ALA A 16 -3.05 -0.65 10.53
C ALA A 16 -3.31 0.54 11.45
N ARG A 17 -3.91 0.33 12.63
CA ARG A 17 -4.11 1.39 13.63
C ARG A 17 -2.78 1.93 14.15
N GLN A 18 -1.84 1.07 14.54
CA GLN A 18 -0.53 1.48 15.02
C GLN A 18 0.24 2.31 13.98
N LEU A 19 0.21 1.89 12.72
CA LEU A 19 0.85 2.63 11.62
C LEU A 19 0.17 3.98 11.37
N ARG A 20 -1.15 4.04 11.41
CA ARG A 20 -1.90 5.31 11.27
C ARG A 20 -1.56 6.27 12.41
N ASP A 21 -1.63 5.81 13.65
CA ASP A 21 -1.35 6.64 14.82
C ASP A 21 0.10 7.16 14.81
N PHE A 22 1.06 6.33 14.40
CA PHE A 22 2.45 6.77 14.15
C PHE A 22 2.56 7.82 13.04
N THR A 23 1.86 7.62 11.92
CA THR A 23 1.88 8.54 10.78
C THR A 23 1.30 9.90 11.18
N GLU A 24 0.15 9.92 11.86
CA GLU A 24 -0.48 11.14 12.36
C GLU A 24 0.44 11.91 13.30
N ASP A 25 1.11 11.21 14.24
CA ASP A 25 2.06 11.82 15.17
C ASP A 25 3.27 12.45 14.45
N VAL A 26 3.88 11.72 13.51
CA VAL A 26 5.03 12.19 12.74
C VAL A 26 4.68 13.40 11.87
N LEU A 27 3.51 13.38 11.21
CA LEU A 27 3.01 14.49 10.39
C LEU A 27 2.66 15.71 11.24
N ALA A 28 1.97 15.53 12.37
CA ALA A 28 1.64 16.62 13.29
C ALA A 28 2.89 17.29 13.85
N LYS A 29 3.96 16.53 14.08
CA LYS A 29 5.26 17.05 14.54
C LYS A 29 6.16 17.59 13.41
N GLY A 30 5.81 17.38 12.15
CA GLY A 30 6.66 17.75 11.00
C GLY A 30 7.99 17.00 10.94
N THR A 31 8.03 15.76 11.46
CA THR A 31 9.26 14.97 11.63
C THR A 31 9.40 13.82 10.63
N ALA A 32 8.64 13.85 9.52
CA ALA A 32 8.67 12.79 8.51
C ALA A 32 10.06 12.53 7.92
N ASN A 33 10.92 13.56 7.85
CA ASN A 33 12.30 13.44 7.41
C ASN A 33 13.22 12.69 8.40
N GLN A 34 12.77 12.41 9.62
CA GLN A 34 13.51 11.67 10.64
C GLN A 34 13.23 10.16 10.58
N VAL A 35 12.22 9.73 9.80
CA VAL A 35 11.96 8.31 9.58
C VAL A 35 13.09 7.73 8.71
N ALA A 36 13.77 6.71 9.21
CA ALA A 36 14.84 6.06 8.48
C ALA A 36 14.34 5.57 7.10
N PRO A 37 15.03 5.88 5.99
CA PRO A 37 14.62 5.47 4.64
C PRO A 37 14.36 3.96 4.50
N GLU A 38 15.09 3.16 5.27
CA GLU A 38 15.06 1.70 5.29
C GLU A 38 13.74 1.20 5.86
N ASN A 39 13.26 1.85 6.91
CA ASN A 39 11.96 1.54 7.52
C ASN A 39 10.83 1.88 6.54
N LEU A 40 10.91 3.02 5.85
CA LEU A 40 9.93 3.39 4.82
C LEU A 40 9.92 2.37 3.67
N ARG A 41 11.11 1.93 3.24
CA ARG A 41 11.25 0.92 2.18
C ARG A 41 10.59 -0.41 2.59
N GLU A 42 10.82 -0.89 3.80
CA GLU A 42 10.23 -2.12 4.30
C GLU A 42 8.70 -2.01 4.45
N LEU A 43 8.20 -0.89 4.96
CA LEU A 43 6.77 -0.63 5.10
C LEU A 43 6.07 -0.64 3.73
N VAL A 44 6.57 0.15 2.78
CA VAL A 44 5.99 0.24 1.43
C VAL A 44 6.09 -1.10 0.71
N SER A 45 7.24 -1.79 0.78
CA SER A 45 7.41 -3.09 0.12
C SER A 45 6.45 -4.14 0.66
N SER A 46 6.22 -4.15 1.97
CA SER A 46 5.28 -5.07 2.62
C SER A 46 3.83 -4.75 2.26
N ALA A 47 3.46 -3.47 2.24
CA ALA A 47 2.13 -3.02 1.85
C ALA A 47 1.82 -3.37 0.38
N VAL A 48 2.75 -3.11 -0.55
CA VAL A 48 2.61 -3.46 -1.97
C VAL A 48 2.40 -4.96 -2.15
N ARG A 49 3.23 -5.80 -1.50
CA ARG A 49 3.10 -7.26 -1.58
C ARG A 49 1.77 -7.76 -1.04
N LEU A 50 1.35 -7.24 0.11
CA LEU A 50 0.08 -7.62 0.73
C LEU A 50 -1.11 -7.22 -0.14
N TYR A 51 -1.12 -5.98 -0.63
CA TYR A 51 -2.19 -5.46 -1.48
C TYR A 51 -2.30 -6.27 -2.78
N ALA A 52 -1.20 -6.49 -3.49
CA ALA A 52 -1.20 -7.25 -4.74
C ALA A 52 -1.77 -8.67 -4.53
N ALA A 53 -1.27 -9.39 -3.51
CA ALA A 53 -1.75 -10.73 -3.19
C ALA A 53 -3.24 -10.76 -2.82
N ALA A 54 -3.72 -9.77 -2.06
CA ALA A 54 -5.13 -9.66 -1.70
C ALA A 54 -6.01 -9.41 -2.93
N THR A 55 -5.65 -8.45 -3.79
CA THR A 55 -6.42 -8.13 -5.02
C THR A 55 -6.46 -9.27 -6.01
N GLU A 56 -5.37 -10.02 -6.16
CA GLU A 56 -5.32 -11.20 -7.03
C GLU A 56 -6.25 -12.31 -6.52
N GLN A 57 -6.31 -12.51 -5.20
CA GLN A 57 -7.15 -13.55 -4.59
C GLN A 57 -8.63 -13.21 -4.60
N THR A 58 -9.00 -11.93 -4.44
CA THR A 58 -10.40 -11.50 -4.51
C THR A 58 -10.90 -11.40 -5.96
N GLY A 59 -10.00 -11.27 -6.93
CA GLY A 59 -10.35 -11.02 -8.33
C GLY A 59 -11.09 -9.69 -8.53
N GLN A 60 -11.02 -8.80 -7.53
CA GLN A 60 -11.68 -7.49 -7.53
C GLN A 60 -10.68 -6.42 -7.14
N GLU A 61 -10.84 -5.25 -7.76
CA GLU A 61 -10.09 -4.07 -7.37
C GLU A 61 -10.51 -3.63 -5.96
N ILE A 62 -9.53 -3.55 -5.05
CA ILE A 62 -9.70 -2.99 -3.72
C ILE A 62 -9.16 -1.57 -3.78
N PRO A 63 -9.91 -0.52 -3.42
CA PRO A 63 -9.36 0.84 -3.41
C PRO A 63 -8.09 0.90 -2.53
N PRO A 64 -6.92 1.31 -3.07
CA PRO A 64 -5.64 1.18 -2.36
C PRO A 64 -5.43 2.21 -1.26
N VAL A 65 -6.17 3.31 -1.28
CA VAL A 65 -6.05 4.44 -0.34
C VAL A 65 -7.43 4.96 0.05
N THR A 66 -7.49 5.63 1.20
CA THR A 66 -8.70 6.29 1.68
C THR A 66 -8.75 7.76 1.24
N GLU A 67 -9.88 8.44 1.46
CA GLU A 67 -10.08 9.85 1.06
C GLU A 67 -9.14 10.85 1.77
N GLN A 68 -8.46 10.42 2.84
CA GLN A 68 -7.47 11.22 3.56
C GLN A 68 -6.16 11.40 2.77
N VAL A 69 -5.89 10.59 1.75
CA VAL A 69 -4.67 10.69 0.94
C VAL A 69 -4.94 11.61 -0.25
N SER A 70 -4.17 12.70 -0.34
CA SER A 70 -4.31 13.66 -1.44
C SER A 70 -3.82 13.09 -2.77
N THR A 71 -4.33 13.64 -3.87
CA THR A 71 -3.84 13.32 -5.23
C THR A 71 -2.32 13.45 -5.35
N THR A 72 -1.74 14.48 -4.73
CA THR A 72 -0.29 14.71 -4.77
C THR A 72 0.48 13.59 -4.08
N GLU A 73 0.04 13.14 -2.90
CA GLU A 73 0.69 12.04 -2.18
C GLU A 73 0.63 10.74 -2.98
N CYS A 74 -0.53 10.44 -3.59
CA CYS A 74 -0.69 9.29 -4.48
C CYS A 74 0.30 9.34 -5.66
N VAL A 75 0.40 10.49 -6.34
CA VAL A 75 1.30 10.65 -7.50
C VAL A 75 2.77 10.56 -7.09
N VAL A 76 3.17 11.12 -5.94
CA VAL A 76 4.53 11.01 -5.41
C VAL A 76 4.91 9.54 -5.22
N LEU A 77 4.04 8.75 -4.57
CA LEU A 77 4.28 7.33 -4.35
C LEU A 77 4.28 6.55 -5.66
N ALA A 78 3.31 6.78 -6.56
CA ALA A 78 3.24 6.11 -7.85
C ALA A 78 4.51 6.34 -8.68
N CYS A 79 4.99 7.59 -8.79
CA CYS A 79 6.23 7.89 -9.48
C CYS A 79 7.46 7.24 -8.81
N ALA A 80 7.48 7.14 -7.48
CA ALA A 80 8.55 6.46 -6.76
C ALA A 80 8.56 4.95 -7.06
N LEU A 81 7.39 4.31 -7.10
CA LEU A 81 7.25 2.89 -7.43
C LEU A 81 7.68 2.60 -8.88
N LEU A 82 7.27 3.43 -9.84
CA LEU A 82 7.70 3.30 -11.24
C LEU A 82 9.22 3.39 -11.37
N ARG A 83 9.85 4.41 -10.76
CA ARG A 83 11.31 4.54 -10.76
C ARG A 83 12.01 3.35 -10.11
N ALA A 84 11.47 2.82 -9.00
CA ALA A 84 12.05 1.67 -8.32
C ALA A 84 12.03 0.40 -9.16
N GLN A 85 11.11 0.28 -10.12
CA GLN A 85 11.01 -0.84 -11.05
C GLN A 85 11.65 -0.55 -12.42
N ASN A 86 12.32 0.59 -12.57
CA ASN A 86 12.83 1.09 -13.86
C ASN A 86 11.74 1.15 -14.95
N LEU A 87 10.49 1.39 -14.56
CA LEU A 87 9.36 1.50 -15.47
C LEU A 87 9.18 2.94 -15.93
N THR A 88 8.98 3.12 -17.24
CA THR A 88 8.56 4.38 -17.83
C THR A 88 7.03 4.53 -17.76
N PRO A 89 6.51 5.78 -17.80
CA PRO A 89 5.06 6.01 -17.91
C PRO A 89 4.41 5.33 -19.11
N PHE A 90 5.15 5.14 -20.21
CA PHE A 90 4.67 4.45 -21.41
C PHE A 90 4.48 2.95 -21.21
N GLU A 91 5.39 2.31 -20.48
CA GLU A 91 5.24 0.89 -20.11
C GLU A 91 4.06 0.68 -19.14
N MET A 92 3.80 1.65 -18.27
CA MET A 92 2.61 1.65 -17.41
C MET A 92 1.31 1.76 -18.22
N ALA A 93 1.29 2.53 -19.32
CA ALA A 93 0.11 2.66 -20.17
C ALA A 93 -0.34 1.32 -20.77
N VAL A 94 0.59 0.39 -21.03
CA VAL A 94 0.26 -0.98 -21.48
C VAL A 94 -0.52 -1.73 -20.40
N TRP A 95 -0.18 -1.56 -19.13
CA TRP A 95 -0.89 -2.19 -18.01
C TRP A 95 -2.27 -1.57 -17.78
N PHE A 96 -2.41 -0.25 -17.90
CA PHE A 96 -3.74 0.39 -17.90
C PHE A 96 -4.65 -0.14 -19.00
N SER A 97 -4.08 -0.41 -20.18
CA SER A 97 -4.83 -0.94 -21.33
C SER A 97 -5.26 -2.40 -21.17
N ARG A 98 -4.68 -3.15 -20.22
CA ARG A 98 -5.00 -4.57 -19.98
C ARG A 98 -6.19 -4.79 -19.05
N SER A 99 -6.61 -3.76 -18.31
CA SER A 99 -7.56 -3.89 -17.19
C SER A 99 -9.03 -3.63 -17.58
N THR A 100 -9.37 -3.64 -18.87
CA THR A 100 -10.75 -3.44 -19.34
C THR A 100 -11.37 -4.72 -19.92
N PRO A 101 -12.01 -5.57 -19.10
CA PRO A 101 -13.26 -6.20 -19.49
C PRO A 101 -14.39 -5.21 -19.18
N VAL A 102 -14.90 -4.55 -20.22
CA VAL A 102 -16.18 -3.82 -20.12
C VAL A 102 -17.28 -4.87 -20.09
N HIS A 103 -17.84 -5.16 -18.92
CA HIS A 103 -19.15 -5.81 -18.84
C HIS A 103 -20.22 -4.71 -18.80
N HIS A 104 -20.90 -4.53 -19.94
CA HIS A 104 -22.20 -3.87 -20.03
C HIS A 104 -23.31 -4.77 -19.46
#